data_AF-A0A2T0J5A4-F1
#
_entry.id   AF-A0A2T0J5A4-F1
#
_cell.length_a   1.000
_cell.length_b   1.000
_cell.length_c   1.000
_cell.angle_alpha   90.00
_cell.angle_beta   90.00
_cell.angle_gamma   90.00
#
_symmetry.space_group_name_H-M   'P 1'
#
loop_
_entity.id
_entity.type
_entity.pdbx_description
1 polymer ?
#
loop_
_entity_poly.entity_id
_entity_poly.type
_entity_poly.pdbx_seq_one_letter_code
_entity_poly.pdbx_strand_id
1 'polypeptide(L)'
;HRPLPDPLARRWLRALRLAVVLPVALFGVAATSDTDASGPKPLAHTVMTGDDGALYLGAKDTGQDWSVSRDGGRTWQESRKPSGAEPVFCAKAEPATCYRVVTGALAVQSDRGDARWADSWRISERDRDGLADVYGTHDLSSVSLSVLEVEGGHVVVVANRRDGFAVRDRLGVWKRIGFPGLPASVVPAELASLTPEPEEEPGSPAFPLAFLFSGLVLTAVPVWRLWRSGGGALWWWLIAPLAATGLLTVLIDHTAAAGVTVATALICPAVALTAARVTPSSVLGAFLLVMAAMATSTLVWLAGDTGQIGVLVVFMTVSALAVTPAVVKVI
;
A
#
# COMPACT_ATOMS: atom_id res chain seq x y z
N HIS A 1 22.96 -21.83 45.46
CA HIS A 1 23.33 -20.69 44.60
C HIS A 1 23.63 -21.18 43.20
N ARG A 2 22.83 -20.83 42.19
CA ARG A 2 23.20 -21.07 40.79
C ARG A 2 24.14 -19.93 40.35
N PRO A 3 25.29 -20.22 39.72
CA PRO A 3 26.21 -19.20 39.28
C PRO A 3 25.51 -18.26 38.30
N LEU A 4 25.69 -16.96 38.48
CA LEU A 4 25.18 -15.94 37.58
C LEU A 4 25.78 -16.15 36.19
N PRO A 5 24.97 -16.18 35.11
CA PRO A 5 25.49 -16.38 33.77
C PRO A 5 26.47 -15.28 33.40
N ASP A 6 27.58 -15.72 32.79
CA ASP A 6 28.73 -14.94 32.37
C ASP A 6 28.30 -13.67 31.61
N PRO A 7 28.81 -12.47 31.93
CA PRO A 7 28.50 -11.24 31.21
C PRO A 7 28.66 -11.35 29.69
N LEU A 8 29.56 -12.21 29.21
CA LEU A 8 29.72 -12.51 27.78
C LEU A 8 28.51 -13.24 27.18
N ALA A 9 27.93 -14.21 27.89
CA ALA A 9 26.74 -14.93 27.45
C ALA A 9 25.52 -14.00 27.32
N ARG A 10 25.38 -13.02 28.21
CA ARG A 10 24.30 -12.02 28.14
C ARG A 10 24.44 -11.06 26.97
N ARG A 11 25.67 -10.66 26.61
CA ARG A 11 25.92 -9.81 25.43
C ARG A 11 25.59 -10.56 24.14
N TRP A 12 25.99 -11.83 24.04
CA TRP A 12 25.67 -12.69 22.90
C TRP A 12 24.17 -12.93 22.75
N LEU A 13 23.45 -13.21 23.83
CA LEU A 13 21.99 -13.37 23.80
C LEU A 13 21.26 -12.09 23.35
N ARG A 14 21.76 -10.89 23.73
CA ARG A 14 21.17 -9.62 23.26
C ARG A 14 21.43 -9.39 21.77
N ALA A 15 22.65 -9.65 21.30
CA ALA A 15 22.99 -9.53 19.89
C ALA A 15 22.17 -10.49 19.03
N LEU A 16 22.00 -11.74 19.48
CA LEU A 16 21.22 -12.75 18.77
C LEU A 16 19.72 -12.40 18.74
N ARG A 17 19.17 -11.85 19.82
CA ARG A 17 17.80 -11.32 19.83
C ARG A 17 17.63 -10.14 18.88
N LEU A 18 18.57 -9.19 18.84
CA LEU A 18 18.49 -8.06 17.90
C LEU A 18 18.58 -8.53 16.45
N ALA A 19 19.47 -9.48 16.15
CA ALA A 19 19.65 -10.02 14.81
C ALA A 19 18.42 -10.78 14.28
N VAL A 20 17.61 -11.38 15.17
CA VAL A 20 16.41 -12.14 14.78
C VAL A 20 15.13 -11.28 14.85
N VAL A 21 14.98 -10.47 15.90
CA VAL A 21 13.75 -9.70 16.12
C VAL A 21 13.66 -8.49 15.18
N LEU A 22 14.80 -7.85 14.86
CA LEU A 22 14.78 -6.65 14.01
C LEU A 22 14.32 -6.94 12.58
N PRO A 23 14.81 -7.99 11.87
CA PRO A 23 14.29 -8.33 10.55
C PRO A 23 12.82 -8.74 10.58
N VAL A 24 12.39 -9.52 11.59
CA VAL A 24 10.98 -9.93 11.73
C VAL A 24 10.07 -8.74 11.93
N ALA A 25 10.48 -7.74 12.72
CA ALA A 25 9.74 -6.50 12.88
C ALA A 25 9.65 -5.70 11.57
N LEU A 26 10.75 -5.62 10.82
CA LEU A 26 10.79 -4.93 9.52
C LEU A 26 9.88 -5.61 8.48
N PHE A 27 9.90 -6.95 8.39
CA PHE A 27 9.00 -7.71 7.54
C PHE A 27 7.54 -7.59 7.98
N GLY A 28 7.29 -7.49 9.29
CA GLY A 28 5.96 -7.19 9.82
C GLY A 28 5.43 -5.85 9.29
N VAL A 29 6.25 -4.80 9.31
CA VAL A 29 5.87 -3.47 8.80
C VAL A 29 5.65 -3.48 7.29
N ALA A 30 6.52 -4.12 6.51
CA ALA A 30 6.39 -4.24 5.06
C ALA A 30 5.23 -5.15 4.62
N ALA A 31 4.79 -6.08 5.48
CA ALA A 31 3.58 -6.88 5.23
C ALA A 31 2.29 -6.10 5.58
N THR A 32 2.39 -5.08 6.45
CA THR A 32 1.28 -4.19 6.80
C THR A 32 1.24 -2.89 5.99
N SER A 33 2.27 -2.60 5.19
CA SER A 33 2.19 -1.52 4.21
C SER A 33 1.20 -1.96 3.15
N ASP A 34 0.02 -1.34 3.23
CA ASP A 34 -1.18 -1.62 2.46
C ASP A 34 -0.81 -1.97 1.00
N THR A 35 -0.79 -3.26 0.69
CA THR A 35 -0.66 -3.72 -0.69
C THR A 35 -1.92 -3.26 -1.37
N ASP A 36 -1.77 -2.19 -2.15
CA ASP A 36 -2.74 -1.62 -3.08
C ASP A 36 -4.04 -2.41 -3.13
N ALA A 37 -5.08 -1.79 -2.59
CA ALA A 37 -6.47 -2.10 -2.84
C ALA A 37 -6.70 -2.15 -4.37
N SER A 38 -6.38 -3.30 -4.95
CA SER A 38 -6.51 -3.68 -6.35
C SER A 38 -7.98 -3.94 -6.71
N GLY A 39 -8.88 -3.62 -5.78
CA GLY A 39 -10.30 -3.54 -6.04
C GLY A 39 -10.63 -2.40 -7.02
N PRO A 40 -11.86 -2.42 -7.57
CA PRO A 40 -12.37 -1.36 -8.39
C PRO A 40 -12.26 -0.02 -7.64
N LYS A 41 -11.65 0.99 -8.27
CA LYS A 41 -11.45 2.31 -7.66
C LYS A 41 -12.69 3.17 -7.97
N PRO A 42 -13.34 3.75 -6.95
CA PRO A 42 -14.64 4.40 -7.09
C PRO A 42 -14.56 5.63 -8.01
N LEU A 43 -15.61 5.87 -8.81
CA LEU A 43 -15.65 6.98 -9.76
C LEU A 43 -17.00 7.71 -9.77
N ALA A 44 -17.01 8.96 -9.31
CA ALA A 44 -18.20 9.81 -9.33
C ALA A 44 -18.49 10.25 -10.76
N HIS A 45 -19.69 9.95 -11.27
CA HIS A 45 -20.00 10.17 -12.69
C HIS A 45 -21.21 11.06 -12.93
N THR A 46 -22.17 11.12 -12.01
CA THR A 46 -23.40 11.89 -12.23
C THR A 46 -24.00 12.41 -10.93
N VAL A 47 -24.64 13.57 -11.02
CA VAL A 47 -25.47 14.17 -9.98
C VAL A 47 -26.81 14.53 -10.62
N MET A 48 -27.90 14.21 -9.95
CA MET A 48 -29.25 14.49 -10.44
C MET A 48 -30.13 15.03 -9.31
N THR A 49 -31.10 15.85 -9.66
CA THR A 49 -32.19 16.24 -8.77
C THR A 49 -33.44 15.47 -9.20
N GLY A 50 -34.07 14.76 -8.26
CA GLY A 50 -35.30 14.02 -8.53
C GLY A 50 -36.55 14.89 -8.43
N ASP A 51 -37.63 14.43 -9.06
CA ASP A 51 -38.97 15.03 -8.93
C ASP A 51 -39.47 15.07 -7.47
N ASP A 52 -38.91 14.21 -6.61
CA ASP A 52 -39.17 14.17 -5.17
C ASP A 52 -38.39 15.22 -4.36
N GLY A 53 -37.65 16.11 -5.03
CA GLY A 53 -36.83 17.14 -4.39
C GLY A 53 -35.59 16.60 -3.69
N ALA A 54 -35.17 15.37 -3.99
CA ALA A 54 -33.95 14.77 -3.45
C ALA A 54 -32.77 14.91 -4.40
N LEU A 55 -31.56 14.93 -3.83
CA LEU A 55 -30.30 14.86 -4.58
C LEU A 55 -29.86 13.40 -4.71
N TYR A 56 -29.50 12.98 -5.92
CA TYR A 56 -28.99 11.65 -6.20
C TYR A 56 -27.57 11.73 -6.75
N LEU A 57 -26.68 10.91 -6.18
CA LEU A 57 -25.28 10.77 -6.56
C LEU A 57 -25.08 9.41 -7.20
N GLY A 58 -24.57 9.39 -8.42
CA GLY A 58 -24.18 8.16 -9.09
C GLY A 58 -22.66 7.98 -9.09
N ALA A 59 -22.20 6.86 -8.57
CA ALA A 59 -20.82 6.41 -8.64
C ALA A 59 -20.72 5.06 -9.37
N LYS A 60 -19.56 4.77 -9.94
CA LYS A 60 -19.23 3.45 -10.50
C LYS A 60 -18.20 2.78 -9.61
N ASP A 61 -18.11 1.46 -9.72
CA ASP A 61 -17.03 0.67 -9.14
C ASP A 61 -16.98 0.73 -7.60
N THR A 62 -18.14 0.93 -6.97
CA THR A 62 -18.29 1.12 -5.51
C THR A 62 -19.00 -0.04 -4.82
N GLY A 63 -19.63 -0.96 -5.56
CA GLY A 63 -20.59 -1.94 -5.01
C GLY A 63 -21.93 -1.31 -4.57
N GLN A 64 -21.98 0.01 -4.47
CA GLN A 64 -23.14 0.84 -4.15
C GLN A 64 -23.22 1.99 -5.15
N ASP A 65 -23.96 1.80 -6.24
CA ASP A 65 -23.92 2.72 -7.38
C ASP A 65 -24.58 4.09 -7.10
N TRP A 66 -25.51 4.14 -6.14
CA TRP A 66 -26.30 5.35 -5.89
C TRP A 66 -26.42 5.70 -4.40
N SER A 67 -26.37 7.01 -4.14
CA SER A 67 -26.68 7.60 -2.85
C SER A 67 -27.72 8.72 -3.02
N VAL A 68 -28.59 8.88 -2.03
CA VAL A 68 -29.61 9.92 -1.99
C VAL A 68 -29.46 10.80 -0.77
N SER A 69 -29.72 12.09 -0.93
CA SER A 69 -29.90 13.05 0.16
C SER A 69 -31.26 13.73 0.04
N ARG A 70 -32.00 13.77 1.14
CA ARG A 70 -33.31 14.44 1.26
C ARG A 70 -33.25 15.72 2.09
N ASP A 71 -32.06 16.10 2.53
CA ASP A 71 -31.81 17.22 3.46
C ASP A 71 -30.81 18.25 2.90
N GLY A 72 -30.70 18.31 1.57
CA GLY A 72 -29.82 19.27 0.89
C GLY A 72 -28.34 18.90 0.98
N GLY A 73 -28.02 17.61 0.91
CA GLY A 73 -26.64 17.10 0.87
C GLY A 73 -25.95 17.04 2.23
N ARG A 74 -26.69 17.10 3.35
CA ARG A 74 -26.12 17.02 4.71
C ARG A 74 -25.92 15.57 5.14
N THR A 75 -26.90 14.72 4.87
CA THR A 75 -26.82 13.28 5.09
C THR A 75 -27.07 12.53 3.79
N TRP A 76 -26.47 11.35 3.69
CA TRP A 76 -26.51 10.51 2.51
C TRP A 76 -26.89 9.09 2.92
N GLN A 77 -27.79 8.49 2.15
CA GLN A 77 -28.26 7.12 2.35
C GLN A 77 -28.10 6.35 1.04
N GLU A 78 -27.95 5.03 1.15
CA GLU A 78 -27.99 4.18 -0.04
C GLU A 78 -29.34 4.29 -0.75
N SER A 79 -29.28 4.32 -2.08
CA SER A 79 -30.48 4.33 -2.91
C SER A 79 -30.31 3.46 -4.15
N ARG A 80 -31.43 3.22 -4.83
CA ARG A 80 -31.39 2.76 -6.22
C ARG A 80 -31.21 3.95 -7.15
N LYS A 81 -30.92 3.67 -8.42
CA LYS A 81 -30.99 4.68 -9.49
C LYS A 81 -32.38 5.33 -9.48
N PRO A 82 -32.48 6.68 -9.45
CA PRO A 82 -33.77 7.35 -9.49
C PRO A 82 -34.47 7.15 -10.84
N SER A 83 -35.81 7.09 -10.80
CA SER A 83 -36.68 7.24 -11.98
C SER A 83 -37.20 8.68 -12.01
N GLY A 84 -37.04 9.40 -13.12
CA GLY A 84 -37.47 10.81 -13.21
C GLY A 84 -36.56 11.76 -12.43
N ALA A 85 -35.25 11.62 -12.59
CA ALA A 85 -34.28 12.60 -12.07
C ALA A 85 -33.39 13.06 -13.21
N GLU A 86 -33.08 14.35 -13.20
CA GLU A 86 -32.26 15.00 -14.22
C GLU A 86 -31.30 16.02 -13.60
N PRO A 87 -30.19 16.33 -14.27
CA PRO A 87 -29.32 17.41 -13.86
C PRO A 87 -30.04 18.77 -13.98
N VAL A 88 -30.05 19.54 -12.90
CA VAL A 88 -30.60 20.90 -12.86
C VAL A 88 -29.46 21.89 -12.75
N PHE A 89 -29.35 22.86 -13.66
CA PHE A 89 -28.18 23.75 -13.74
C PHE A 89 -28.40 25.14 -13.14
N CYS A 90 -29.66 25.57 -12.99
CA CYS A 90 -30.00 26.91 -12.52
C CYS A 90 -30.85 26.83 -11.25
N ALA A 91 -30.70 27.80 -10.37
CA ALA A 91 -31.56 27.96 -9.20
C ALA A 91 -32.98 28.32 -9.68
N LYS A 92 -33.99 27.66 -9.12
CA LYS A 92 -35.40 27.91 -9.43
C LYS A 92 -35.89 29.20 -8.75
N ALA A 93 -35.43 29.50 -7.54
CA ALA A 93 -35.79 30.73 -6.83
C ALA A 93 -35.13 31.97 -7.46
N GLU A 94 -33.94 31.79 -8.03
CA GLU A 94 -33.16 32.83 -8.72
C GLU A 94 -32.75 32.33 -10.13
N PRO A 95 -33.65 32.36 -11.13
CA PRO A 95 -33.37 31.79 -12.45
C PRO A 95 -32.18 32.40 -13.21
N ALA A 96 -31.74 33.60 -12.79
CA ALA A 96 -30.53 34.24 -13.30
C ALA A 96 -29.24 33.58 -12.79
N THR A 97 -29.30 32.80 -11.71
CA THR A 97 -28.15 32.14 -11.09
C THR A 97 -28.01 30.71 -11.63
N CYS A 98 -27.07 30.51 -12.55
CA CYS A 98 -26.78 29.21 -13.18
C CYS A 98 -25.36 28.75 -12.91
N TYR A 99 -25.13 27.43 -12.94
CA TYR A 99 -23.83 26.80 -12.71
C TYR A 99 -23.45 25.89 -13.87
N ARG A 100 -22.14 25.74 -14.10
CA ARG A 100 -21.58 24.78 -15.05
C ARG A 100 -20.25 24.22 -14.55
N VAL A 101 -19.91 23.00 -14.95
CA VAL A 101 -18.58 22.44 -14.75
C VAL A 101 -17.59 23.04 -15.76
N VAL A 102 -16.32 23.12 -15.38
CA VAL A 102 -15.23 23.49 -16.31
C VAL A 102 -14.57 22.21 -16.81
N THR A 103 -14.70 21.94 -18.12
CA THR A 103 -14.14 20.73 -18.73
C THR A 103 -12.63 20.62 -18.49
N GLY A 104 -12.18 19.45 -18.05
CA GLY A 104 -10.76 19.17 -17.79
C GLY A 104 -10.22 19.75 -16.48
N ALA A 105 -11.04 20.45 -15.69
CA ALA A 105 -10.64 20.99 -14.41
C ALA A 105 -11.54 20.47 -13.28
N LEU A 106 -11.01 20.47 -12.05
CA LEU A 106 -11.81 20.37 -10.83
C LEU A 106 -12.34 21.77 -10.48
N ALA A 107 -13.34 22.21 -11.23
CA ALA A 107 -13.89 23.56 -11.08
C ALA A 107 -15.36 23.67 -11.52
N VAL A 108 -16.04 24.62 -10.87
CA VAL A 108 -17.42 25.02 -11.15
C VAL A 108 -17.46 26.52 -11.36
N GLN A 109 -18.14 26.96 -12.41
CA GLN A 109 -18.43 28.36 -12.68
C GLN A 109 -19.89 28.68 -12.38
N SER A 110 -20.15 29.93 -12.02
CA SER A 110 -21.48 30.48 -11.87
C SER A 110 -21.66 31.73 -12.73
N ASP A 111 -22.84 31.87 -13.31
CA ASP A 111 -23.38 33.09 -13.91
C ASP A 111 -24.50 33.60 -13.00
N ARG A 112 -24.57 34.91 -12.76
CA ARG A 112 -25.60 35.56 -11.92
C ARG A 112 -26.56 36.44 -12.75
N GLY A 113 -26.64 36.21 -14.05
CA GLY A 113 -27.53 36.89 -14.98
C GLY A 113 -26.87 38.00 -15.79
N ASP A 114 -25.55 38.18 -15.67
CA ASP A 114 -24.76 39.13 -16.45
C ASP A 114 -24.03 38.46 -17.62
N ALA A 115 -24.31 37.17 -17.86
CA ALA A 115 -23.65 36.35 -18.88
C ALA A 115 -22.13 36.23 -18.68
N ARG A 116 -21.62 36.55 -17.48
CA ARG A 116 -20.20 36.38 -17.12
C ARG A 116 -20.06 35.19 -16.19
N TRP A 117 -19.37 34.19 -16.70
CA TRP A 117 -19.03 33.01 -15.91
C TRP A 117 -17.82 33.31 -15.05
N ALA A 118 -18.02 33.36 -13.74
CA ALA A 118 -16.95 33.47 -12.75
C ALA A 118 -16.74 32.11 -12.06
N ASP A 119 -15.51 31.83 -11.65
CA ASP A 119 -15.22 30.64 -10.85
C ASP A 119 -15.93 30.74 -9.50
N SER A 120 -16.81 29.77 -9.22
CA SER A 120 -17.49 29.60 -7.94
C SER A 120 -16.72 28.64 -7.03
N TRP A 121 -15.98 27.70 -7.62
CA TRP A 121 -15.09 26.78 -6.95
C TRP A 121 -14.03 26.27 -7.91
N ARG A 122 -12.80 26.07 -7.42
CA ARG A 122 -11.69 25.52 -8.18
C ARG A 122 -10.66 24.90 -7.24
N ILE A 123 -10.15 23.72 -7.59
CA ILE A 123 -8.88 23.20 -7.07
C ILE A 123 -7.76 23.71 -7.99
N SER A 124 -6.67 24.21 -7.40
CA SER A 124 -5.53 24.72 -8.18
C SER A 124 -4.88 23.59 -8.99
N GLU A 125 -4.21 23.92 -10.10
CA GLU A 125 -3.54 22.90 -10.92
C GLU A 125 -2.49 22.13 -10.11
N ARG A 126 -1.73 22.84 -9.27
CA ARG A 126 -0.74 22.25 -8.36
C ARG A 126 -1.38 21.24 -7.40
N ASP A 127 -2.50 21.60 -6.79
CA ASP A 127 -3.21 20.70 -5.87
C ASP A 127 -3.81 19.52 -6.62
N ARG A 128 -4.30 19.74 -7.85
CA ARG A 128 -4.82 18.67 -8.72
C ARG A 128 -3.72 17.68 -9.09
N ASP A 129 -2.51 18.15 -9.35
CA ASP A 129 -1.36 17.28 -9.63
C ASP A 129 -0.97 16.47 -8.39
N GLY A 130 -0.95 17.07 -7.20
CA GLY A 130 -0.74 16.33 -5.95
C GLY A 130 -1.83 15.29 -5.69
N LEU A 131 -3.09 15.60 -5.99
CA LEU A 131 -4.18 14.61 -5.95
C LEU A 131 -3.97 13.50 -6.99
N ALA A 132 -3.41 13.82 -8.16
CA ALA A 132 -3.17 12.84 -9.20
C ALA A 132 -2.13 11.79 -8.77
N ASP A 133 -1.09 12.21 -8.05
CA ASP A 133 -0.10 11.32 -7.45
C ASP A 133 -0.74 10.41 -6.40
N VAL A 134 -1.55 10.98 -5.48
CA VAL A 134 -2.26 10.21 -4.44
C VAL A 134 -3.22 9.20 -5.05
N TYR A 135 -3.97 9.57 -6.09
CA TYR A 135 -4.94 8.69 -6.73
C TYR A 135 -4.33 7.75 -7.79
N GLY A 136 -3.07 7.99 -8.18
CA GLY A 136 -2.40 7.30 -9.29
C GLY A 136 -3.07 7.54 -10.63
N THR A 137 -3.67 8.72 -10.85
CA THR A 137 -4.32 9.09 -12.11
C THR A 137 -4.47 10.60 -12.28
N HIS A 138 -4.32 11.07 -13.52
CA HIS A 138 -4.64 12.46 -13.88
C HIS A 138 -6.10 12.67 -14.26
N ASP A 139 -6.95 11.63 -14.17
CA ASP A 139 -8.36 11.73 -14.52
C ASP A 139 -9.22 12.39 -13.43
N LEU A 140 -8.86 13.64 -13.11
CA LEU A 140 -9.43 14.47 -12.06
C LEU A 140 -10.12 15.67 -12.69
N SER A 141 -11.42 15.54 -12.96
CA SER A 141 -12.23 16.60 -13.55
C SER A 141 -13.66 16.58 -13.04
N SER A 142 -14.28 17.74 -12.97
CA SER A 142 -15.71 17.88 -12.70
C SER A 142 -16.50 17.50 -13.97
N VAL A 143 -17.42 16.54 -13.84
CA VAL A 143 -18.12 15.93 -15.00
C VAL A 143 -19.63 16.14 -15.00
N SER A 144 -20.23 16.35 -13.83
CA SER A 144 -21.67 16.51 -13.69
C SER A 144 -21.97 17.38 -12.48
N LEU A 145 -23.04 18.16 -12.53
CA LEU A 145 -23.52 18.94 -11.41
C LEU A 145 -25.05 18.96 -11.39
N SER A 146 -25.62 19.18 -10.20
CA SER A 146 -27.03 19.53 -10.06
C SER A 146 -27.22 20.57 -8.96
N VAL A 147 -28.27 21.37 -9.12
CA VAL A 147 -28.73 22.38 -8.16
C VAL A 147 -30.02 21.88 -7.51
N LEU A 148 -30.12 22.00 -6.20
CA LEU A 148 -31.34 21.73 -5.44
C LEU A 148 -31.72 22.96 -4.62
N GLU A 149 -32.98 23.39 -4.75
CA GLU A 149 -33.56 24.40 -3.88
C GLU A 149 -33.77 23.86 -2.46
N VAL A 150 -33.41 24.66 -1.48
CA VAL A 150 -33.62 24.36 -0.05
C VAL A 150 -34.20 25.58 0.64
N GLU A 151 -34.64 25.44 1.88
CA GLU A 151 -35.09 26.59 2.65
C GLU A 151 -33.93 27.59 2.87
N GLY A 152 -34.11 28.80 2.35
CA GLY A 152 -33.16 29.91 2.46
C GLY A 152 -32.08 29.97 1.37
N GLY A 153 -32.21 29.23 0.26
CA GLY A 153 -31.32 29.32 -0.90
C GLY A 153 -31.23 28.00 -1.67
N HIS A 154 -30.07 27.71 -2.23
CA HIS A 154 -29.83 26.49 -3.00
C HIS A 154 -28.51 25.84 -2.63
N VAL A 155 -28.46 24.52 -2.84
CA VAL A 155 -27.28 23.69 -2.72
C VAL A 155 -26.83 23.30 -4.12
N VAL A 156 -25.52 23.24 -4.34
CA VAL A 156 -24.94 22.76 -5.61
C VAL A 156 -24.10 21.54 -5.29
N VAL A 157 -24.28 20.46 -6.04
CA VAL A 157 -23.45 19.25 -5.90
C VAL A 157 -22.79 18.94 -7.22
N VAL A 158 -21.51 18.57 -7.17
CA VAL A 158 -20.67 18.26 -8.34
C VAL A 158 -20.01 16.90 -8.18
N ALA A 159 -19.96 16.13 -9.28
CA ALA A 159 -19.20 14.89 -9.39
C ALA A 159 -17.82 15.18 -9.99
N ASN A 160 -16.77 14.76 -9.28
CA ASN A 160 -15.36 15.05 -9.56
C ASN A 160 -14.55 13.77 -9.87
N ARG A 161 -15.13 12.80 -10.58
CA ARG A 161 -14.49 11.51 -10.90
C ARG A 161 -13.88 10.84 -9.67
N ARG A 162 -12.56 10.66 -9.64
CA ARG A 162 -11.84 9.96 -8.57
C ARG A 162 -11.79 10.72 -7.26
N ASP A 163 -11.96 12.04 -7.32
CA ASP A 163 -12.01 12.89 -6.13
C ASP A 163 -13.32 12.73 -5.34
N GLY A 164 -14.33 12.08 -5.93
CA GLY A 164 -15.65 11.89 -5.35
C GLY A 164 -16.58 13.06 -5.66
N PHE A 165 -17.37 13.48 -4.68
CA PHE A 165 -18.34 14.56 -4.81
C PHE A 165 -17.92 15.79 -3.99
N ALA A 166 -18.37 16.98 -4.40
CA ALA A 166 -18.28 18.19 -3.60
C ALA A 166 -19.65 18.90 -3.54
N VAL A 167 -19.92 19.55 -2.42
CA VAL A 167 -21.18 20.22 -2.11
C VAL A 167 -20.91 21.68 -1.77
N ARG A 168 -21.64 22.59 -2.41
CA ARG A 168 -21.80 23.97 -2.00
C ARG A 168 -23.05 24.08 -1.14
N ASP A 169 -22.88 24.49 0.11
CA ASP A 169 -24.03 24.72 0.97
C ASP A 169 -24.79 26.02 0.63
N ARG A 170 -25.88 26.27 1.35
CA ARG A 170 -26.69 27.50 1.21
C ARG A 170 -25.96 28.79 1.59
N LEU A 171 -24.89 28.71 2.37
CA LEU A 171 -24.04 29.85 2.73
C LEU A 171 -22.98 30.12 1.65
N GLY A 172 -22.88 29.24 0.66
CA GLY A 172 -21.95 29.32 -0.44
C GLY A 172 -20.58 28.73 -0.16
N VAL A 173 -20.45 27.97 0.92
CA VAL A 173 -19.21 27.28 1.28
C VAL A 173 -19.14 25.94 0.55
N TRP A 174 -18.01 25.67 -0.09
CA TRP A 174 -17.75 24.40 -0.76
C TRP A 174 -17.03 23.41 0.15
N LYS A 175 -17.47 22.15 0.13
CA LYS A 175 -16.85 21.04 0.86
C LYS A 175 -16.76 19.81 -0.05
N ARG A 176 -15.56 19.22 -0.18
CA ARG A 176 -15.37 17.89 -0.76
C ARG A 176 -15.90 16.85 0.25
N ILE A 177 -16.72 15.92 -0.21
CA ILE A 177 -17.39 14.91 0.63
C ILE A 177 -17.02 13.46 0.27
N GLY A 178 -16.24 13.26 -0.80
CA GLY A 178 -15.73 11.95 -1.19
C GLY A 178 -16.85 11.10 -1.76
N PHE A 179 -16.96 9.85 -1.32
CA PHE A 179 -17.99 8.92 -1.76
C PHE A 179 -18.89 8.52 -0.59
N PRO A 180 -20.05 9.16 -0.42
CA PRO A 180 -20.96 8.82 0.66
C PRO A 180 -21.40 7.35 0.58
N GLY A 181 -21.52 6.69 1.74
CA GLY A 181 -21.88 5.27 1.84
C GLY A 181 -20.69 4.30 1.78
N LEU A 182 -19.53 4.73 1.27
CA LEU A 182 -18.30 3.95 1.36
C LEU A 182 -17.64 4.10 2.74
N PRO A 183 -16.87 3.09 3.20
CA PRO A 183 -16.11 3.18 4.44
C PRO A 183 -15.20 4.42 4.46
N ALA A 184 -14.87 4.89 5.66
CA ALA A 184 -14.14 6.16 5.89
C ALA A 184 -12.78 6.28 5.18
N SER A 185 -12.25 5.21 4.57
CA SER A 185 -11.06 5.24 3.73
C SER A 185 -11.25 5.96 2.38
N VAL A 186 -12.46 6.40 2.03
CA VAL A 186 -12.75 7.14 0.78
C VAL A 186 -13.10 8.62 1.03
N VAL A 187 -12.66 9.14 2.19
CA VAL A 187 -12.64 10.59 2.44
C VAL A 187 -11.73 11.25 1.40
N PRO A 188 -12.09 12.43 0.84
CA PRO A 188 -11.24 13.13 -0.11
C PRO A 188 -9.86 13.39 0.50
N ALA A 189 -8.80 13.16 -0.28
CA ALA A 189 -7.45 13.46 0.17
C ALA A 189 -7.36 14.93 0.60
N GLU A 190 -6.86 15.19 1.81
CA GLU A 190 -6.78 16.55 2.33
C GLU A 190 -5.82 17.39 1.49
N LEU A 191 -6.23 18.58 1.06
CA LEU A 191 -5.36 19.45 0.26
C LEU A 191 -4.14 19.92 1.06
N ALA A 192 -4.30 20.11 2.38
CA ALA A 192 -3.23 20.59 3.25
C ALA A 192 -2.04 19.61 3.32
N SER A 193 -2.31 18.30 3.24
CA SER A 193 -1.28 17.26 3.23
C SER A 193 -0.60 17.07 1.87
N LEU A 194 -1.09 17.74 0.81
CA LEU A 194 -0.46 17.75 -0.52
C LEU A 194 0.61 18.83 -0.63
N THR A 195 0.78 19.66 0.39
CA THR A 195 2.00 20.45 0.50
C THR A 195 3.12 19.43 0.58
N PRO A 196 4.04 19.38 -0.40
CA PRO A 196 5.15 18.44 -0.32
C PRO A 196 5.84 18.74 1.01
N GLU A 197 5.76 17.80 1.96
CA GLU A 197 6.79 17.75 2.97
C GLU A 197 8.10 17.83 2.20
N PRO A 198 9.04 18.70 2.61
CA PRO A 198 10.30 18.84 1.89
C PRO A 198 10.81 17.43 1.69
N GLU A 199 10.88 16.99 0.42
CA GLU A 199 11.21 15.61 0.07
C GLU A 199 12.37 15.22 0.97
N GLU A 200 12.13 14.34 1.95
CA GLU A 200 13.22 13.68 2.63
C GLU A 200 13.90 12.95 1.48
N GLU A 201 15.04 13.49 1.03
CA GLU A 201 15.79 12.98 -0.12
C GLU A 201 15.73 11.46 -0.06
N PRO A 202 15.18 10.79 -1.09
CA PRO A 202 14.87 9.37 -1.04
C PRO A 202 16.08 8.67 -0.46
N GLY A 203 15.90 8.18 0.79
CA GLY A 203 17.00 7.94 1.72
C GLY A 203 18.15 7.32 0.95
N SER A 204 19.24 8.08 0.84
CA SER A 204 20.35 7.84 -0.09
C SER A 204 20.51 6.35 -0.39
N PRO A 205 20.63 5.92 -1.66
CA PRO A 205 20.80 4.50 -2.00
C PRO A 205 21.99 3.85 -1.28
N ALA A 206 22.86 4.67 -0.65
CA ALA A 206 23.80 4.26 0.37
C ALA A 206 23.22 3.32 1.44
N PHE A 207 21.96 3.41 1.86
CA PHE A 207 21.41 2.52 2.90
C PHE A 207 21.25 1.06 2.43
N PRO A 208 20.52 0.76 1.32
CA PRO A 208 20.46 -0.60 0.80
C PRO A 208 21.83 -1.09 0.30
N LEU A 209 22.67 -0.22 -0.29
CA LEU A 209 24.05 -0.57 -0.64
C LEU A 209 24.89 -0.91 0.60
N ALA A 210 24.79 -0.16 1.69
CA ALA A 210 25.49 -0.45 2.93
C ALA A 210 25.05 -1.78 3.55
N PHE A 211 23.75 -2.12 3.49
CA PHE A 211 23.26 -3.44 3.89
C PHE A 211 23.80 -4.57 3.01
N LEU A 212 23.83 -4.36 1.69
CA LEU A 212 24.35 -5.35 0.74
C LEU A 212 25.86 -5.55 0.92
N PHE A 213 26.63 -4.47 1.04
CA PHE A 213 28.07 -4.52 1.31
C PHE A 213 28.39 -5.08 2.69
N SER A 214 27.63 -4.76 3.72
CA SER A 214 27.84 -5.34 5.05
C SER A 214 27.52 -6.83 5.08
N GLY A 215 26.49 -7.29 4.39
CA GLY A 215 26.23 -8.71 4.16
C GLY A 215 27.36 -9.41 3.40
N LEU A 216 27.91 -8.75 2.37
CA LEU A 216 29.02 -9.27 1.58
C LEU A 216 30.33 -9.33 2.39
N VAL A 217 30.62 -8.34 3.23
CA VAL A 217 31.78 -8.35 4.14
C VAL A 217 31.62 -9.42 5.22
N LEU A 218 30.43 -9.53 5.82
CA LEU A 218 30.15 -10.54 6.86
C LEU A 218 30.26 -11.97 6.33
N THR A 219 30.04 -12.20 5.02
CA THR A 219 30.20 -13.51 4.38
C THR A 219 31.61 -13.73 3.83
N ALA A 220 32.24 -12.71 3.26
CA ALA A 220 33.58 -12.80 2.68
C ALA A 220 34.68 -13.04 3.74
N VAL A 221 34.58 -12.43 4.91
CA VAL A 221 35.57 -12.58 6.00
C VAL A 221 35.71 -14.02 6.51
N PRO A 222 34.62 -14.74 6.87
CA PRO A 222 34.73 -16.14 7.28
C PRO A 222 35.17 -17.06 6.15
N VAL A 223 34.71 -16.82 4.91
CA VAL A 223 35.17 -17.55 3.71
C VAL A 223 36.68 -17.42 3.53
N TRP A 224 37.21 -16.20 3.61
CA TRP A 224 38.64 -15.92 3.47
C TRP A 224 39.47 -16.56 4.58
N ARG A 225 38.99 -16.53 5.83
CA ARG A 225 39.65 -17.22 6.96
C ARG A 225 39.65 -18.74 6.78
N LEU A 226 38.55 -19.33 6.32
CA LEU A 226 38.46 -20.77 6.04
C LEU A 226 39.45 -21.19 4.94
N TRP A 227 39.52 -20.42 3.86
CA TRP A 227 40.45 -20.67 2.76
C TRP A 227 41.91 -20.65 3.21
N ARG A 228 42.30 -19.66 4.03
CA ARG A 228 43.66 -19.58 4.58
C ARG A 228 44.02 -20.70 5.54
N SER A 229 43.04 -21.31 6.21
CA SER A 229 43.29 -22.42 7.15
C SER A 229 43.56 -23.76 6.47
N GLY A 230 43.65 -23.80 5.13
CA GLY A 230 43.87 -25.05 4.38
C GLY A 230 42.60 -25.91 4.24
N GLY A 231 41.42 -25.32 4.51
CA GLY A 231 40.12 -25.95 4.32
C GLY A 231 39.80 -26.16 2.85
N GLY A 232 40.37 -27.22 2.26
CA GLY A 232 40.16 -27.62 0.88
C GLY A 232 38.69 -27.92 0.57
N ALA A 233 38.29 -27.61 -0.68
CA ALA A 233 37.06 -27.95 -1.39
C ALA A 233 35.68 -27.62 -0.76
N LEU A 234 35.55 -27.47 0.56
CA LEU A 234 34.26 -27.28 1.24
C LEU A 234 33.68 -25.87 1.09
N TRP A 235 34.51 -24.87 0.82
CA TRP A 235 34.07 -23.48 0.70
C TRP A 235 33.25 -23.20 -0.58
N TRP A 236 33.45 -23.99 -1.65
CA TRP A 236 32.66 -23.87 -2.87
C TRP A 236 31.18 -24.19 -2.65
N TRP A 237 30.86 -25.05 -1.69
CA TRP A 237 29.48 -25.37 -1.31
C TRP A 237 28.73 -24.21 -0.65
N LEU A 238 29.44 -23.21 -0.11
CA LEU A 238 28.84 -22.02 0.49
C LEU A 238 28.64 -20.88 -0.53
N ILE A 239 29.54 -20.77 -1.52
CA ILE A 239 29.48 -19.69 -2.53
C ILE A 239 28.59 -20.05 -3.71
N ALA A 240 28.61 -21.31 -4.17
CA ALA A 240 27.82 -21.73 -5.32
C ALA A 240 26.31 -21.46 -5.19
N PRO A 241 25.65 -21.69 -4.03
CA PRO A 241 24.22 -21.37 -3.89
C PRO A 241 23.98 -19.87 -3.92
N LEU A 242 24.81 -19.06 -3.27
CA LEU A 242 24.65 -17.59 -3.24
C LEU A 242 24.84 -16.98 -4.65
N ALA A 243 25.85 -17.43 -5.39
CA ALA A 243 26.08 -16.98 -6.76
C ALA A 243 24.98 -17.45 -7.71
N ALA A 244 24.50 -18.69 -7.57
CA ALA A 244 23.38 -19.20 -8.37
C ALA A 244 22.09 -18.43 -8.08
N THR A 245 21.80 -18.08 -6.82
CA THR A 245 20.59 -17.33 -6.44
C THR A 245 20.65 -15.88 -6.96
N GLY A 246 21.82 -15.25 -6.89
CA GLY A 246 22.04 -13.91 -7.46
C GLY A 246 21.95 -13.88 -8.99
N LEU A 247 22.48 -14.89 -9.68
CA LEU A 247 22.38 -14.98 -11.13
C LEU A 247 20.95 -15.31 -11.59
N LEU A 248 20.25 -16.17 -10.86
CA LEU A 248 18.87 -16.55 -11.17
C LEU A 248 17.91 -15.35 -11.00
N THR A 249 18.12 -14.53 -9.96
CA THR A 249 17.31 -13.31 -9.74
C THR A 249 17.54 -12.22 -10.78
N VAL A 250 18.73 -12.15 -11.39
CA VAL A 250 19.03 -11.22 -12.50
C VAL A 250 18.51 -11.72 -13.85
N LEU A 251 18.47 -13.03 -14.07
CA LEU A 251 18.07 -13.63 -15.35
C LEU A 251 16.56 -13.82 -15.52
N ILE A 252 15.78 -13.78 -14.44
CA ILE A 252 14.32 -13.95 -14.53
C ILE A 252 13.69 -12.59 -14.75
N ASP A 253 13.27 -12.39 -16.00
CA ASP A 253 12.38 -11.32 -16.42
C ASP A 253 11.11 -11.31 -15.55
N HIS A 254 10.61 -10.12 -15.20
CA HIS A 254 9.61 -9.87 -14.15
C HIS A 254 8.25 -10.58 -14.36
N THR A 255 8.06 -11.32 -15.44
CA THR A 255 6.79 -11.93 -15.87
C THR A 255 6.65 -13.42 -15.55
N ALA A 256 7.72 -14.11 -15.11
CA ALA A 256 7.69 -15.55 -14.77
C ALA A 256 7.85 -15.85 -13.26
N ALA A 257 7.59 -14.86 -12.39
CA ALA A 257 7.90 -14.90 -10.95
C ALA A 257 7.23 -16.05 -10.17
N ALA A 258 6.04 -16.52 -10.60
CA ALA A 258 5.26 -17.51 -9.84
C ALA A 258 5.80 -18.96 -9.92
N GLY A 259 6.48 -19.34 -11.01
CA GLY A 259 7.00 -20.71 -11.18
C GLY A 259 8.31 -20.96 -10.43
N VAL A 260 9.09 -19.90 -10.20
CA VAL A 260 10.45 -19.99 -9.65
C VAL A 260 10.46 -19.97 -8.11
N THR A 261 9.48 -19.32 -7.49
CA THR A 261 9.33 -19.30 -6.02
C THR A 261 9.14 -20.70 -5.45
N VAL A 262 8.34 -21.55 -6.10
CA VAL A 262 8.08 -22.93 -5.64
C VAL A 262 9.34 -23.80 -5.75
N ALA A 263 10.09 -23.70 -6.86
CA ALA A 263 11.31 -24.48 -7.05
C ALA A 263 12.40 -24.08 -6.04
N THR A 264 12.61 -22.78 -5.83
CA THR A 264 13.62 -22.29 -4.90
C THR A 264 13.21 -22.55 -3.44
N ALA A 265 11.91 -22.50 -3.14
CA ALA A 265 11.34 -22.87 -1.84
C ALA A 265 11.56 -24.34 -1.46
N LEU A 266 11.62 -25.24 -2.43
CA LEU A 266 11.83 -26.67 -2.19
C LEU A 266 13.31 -27.08 -2.20
N ILE A 267 14.13 -26.43 -3.03
CA ILE A 267 15.54 -26.80 -3.20
C ILE A 267 16.39 -26.35 -1.99
N CYS A 268 16.20 -25.14 -1.46
CA CYS A 268 17.01 -24.62 -0.35
C CYS A 268 16.87 -25.44 0.96
N PRO A 269 15.66 -25.82 1.43
CA PRO A 269 15.52 -26.66 2.61
C PRO A 269 16.05 -28.09 2.39
N ALA A 270 15.88 -28.66 1.19
CA ALA A 270 16.40 -30.00 0.89
C ALA A 270 17.93 -30.05 0.92
N VAL A 271 18.60 -29.00 0.42
CA VAL A 271 20.05 -28.84 0.51
C VAL A 271 20.50 -28.60 1.95
N ALA A 272 19.76 -27.79 2.72
CA ALA A 272 20.05 -27.59 4.15
C ALA A 272 19.88 -28.87 4.99
N LEU A 273 18.83 -29.65 4.72
CA LEU A 273 18.55 -30.94 5.39
C LEU A 273 19.61 -32.00 5.06
N THR A 274 20.08 -32.05 3.81
CA THR A 274 21.16 -32.97 3.42
C THR A 274 22.51 -32.54 4.03
N ALA A 275 22.83 -31.24 4.04
CA ALA A 275 24.04 -30.71 4.69
C ALA A 275 24.04 -30.93 6.21
N ALA A 276 22.88 -30.78 6.87
CA ALA A 276 22.72 -31.02 8.30
C ALA A 276 22.89 -32.50 8.71
N ARG A 277 22.61 -33.44 7.79
CA ARG A 277 22.83 -34.88 8.03
C ARG A 277 24.30 -35.29 7.89
N VAL A 278 25.09 -34.53 7.14
CA VAL A 278 26.49 -34.88 6.81
C VAL A 278 27.50 -34.19 7.74
N THR A 279 27.13 -33.09 8.38
CA THR A 279 28.03 -32.36 9.29
C THR A 279 27.65 -32.59 10.76
N PRO A 280 28.54 -33.17 11.61
CA PRO A 280 28.22 -33.48 13.02
C PRO A 280 27.98 -32.26 13.91
N SER A 281 28.17 -31.04 13.40
CA SER A 281 27.99 -29.81 14.15
C SER A 281 26.58 -29.26 13.94
N SER A 282 25.73 -29.46 14.94
CA SER A 282 24.32 -29.02 14.98
C SER A 282 24.12 -27.53 14.69
N VAL A 283 25.15 -26.71 14.90
CA VAL A 283 25.13 -25.26 14.67
C VAL A 283 25.14 -24.89 13.18
N LEU A 284 25.91 -25.61 12.35
CA LEU A 284 25.99 -25.31 10.91
C LEU A 284 24.71 -25.67 10.18
N GLY A 285 24.10 -26.81 10.53
CA GLY A 285 22.81 -27.23 10.00
C GLY A 285 21.69 -26.23 10.34
N ALA A 286 21.64 -25.77 11.60
CA ALA A 286 20.67 -24.76 12.01
C ALA A 286 20.84 -23.44 11.26
N PHE A 287 22.09 -22.99 11.08
CA PHE A 287 22.40 -21.76 10.33
C PHE A 287 21.95 -21.85 8.86
N LEU A 288 22.25 -22.94 8.17
CA LEU A 288 21.84 -23.15 6.77
C LEU A 288 20.32 -23.22 6.62
N LEU A 289 19.62 -23.79 7.60
CA LEU A 289 18.17 -23.90 7.59
C LEU A 289 17.49 -22.53 7.79
N VAL A 290 18.05 -21.68 8.64
CA VAL A 290 17.60 -20.28 8.80
C VAL A 290 17.87 -19.48 7.54
N MET A 291 19.05 -19.59 6.93
CA MET A 291 19.38 -18.88 5.69
C MET A 291 18.48 -19.31 4.52
N ALA A 292 18.21 -20.62 4.40
CA ALA A 292 17.27 -21.14 3.42
C ALA A 292 15.87 -20.53 3.63
N ALA A 293 15.39 -20.50 4.87
CA ALA A 293 14.08 -19.96 5.17
C ALA A 293 13.97 -18.43 4.93
N MET A 294 15.02 -17.67 5.21
CA MET A 294 15.08 -16.25 4.87
C MET A 294 15.04 -16.03 3.35
N ALA A 295 15.81 -16.81 2.58
CA ALA A 295 15.83 -16.72 1.12
C ALA A 295 14.45 -17.03 0.51
N THR A 296 13.75 -18.04 1.01
CA THR A 296 12.43 -18.43 0.50
C THR A 296 11.36 -17.41 0.86
N SER A 297 11.41 -16.82 2.06
CA SER A 297 10.53 -15.72 2.44
C SER A 297 10.71 -14.49 1.55
N THR A 298 11.95 -14.16 1.18
CA THR A 298 12.25 -13.01 0.33
C THR A 298 11.71 -13.23 -1.09
N LEU A 299 11.80 -14.47 -1.60
CA LEU A 299 11.29 -14.83 -2.92
C LEU A 299 9.76 -14.85 -2.98
N VAL A 300 9.07 -15.31 -1.94
CA VAL A 300 7.59 -15.26 -1.88
C VAL A 300 7.10 -13.82 -1.84
N TRP A 301 7.78 -12.94 -1.10
CA TRP A 301 7.45 -11.51 -1.08
C TRP A 301 7.62 -10.86 -2.46
N LEU A 302 8.70 -11.17 -3.18
CA LEU A 302 8.94 -10.66 -4.54
C LEU A 302 7.92 -11.18 -5.58
N ALA A 303 7.25 -12.31 -5.33
CA ALA A 303 6.23 -12.84 -6.23
C ALA A 303 4.82 -12.31 -5.96
N GLY A 304 4.61 -11.47 -4.94
CA GLY A 304 3.34 -10.80 -4.67
C GLY A 304 2.22 -11.69 -4.13
N ASP A 305 2.49 -12.95 -3.79
CA ASP A 305 1.50 -13.86 -3.20
C ASP A 305 1.59 -13.86 -1.66
N THR A 306 0.93 -12.88 -1.05
CA THR A 306 0.96 -12.64 0.40
C THR A 306 0.25 -13.73 1.21
N GLY A 307 -0.60 -14.55 0.58
CA GLY A 307 -1.35 -15.64 1.23
C GLY A 307 -0.46 -16.75 1.79
N GLN A 308 0.76 -16.94 1.25
CA GLN A 308 1.68 -17.99 1.70
C GLN A 308 2.68 -17.55 2.79
N ILE A 309 2.75 -16.26 3.12
CA ILE A 309 3.71 -15.73 4.10
C ILE A 309 3.42 -16.29 5.50
N GLY A 310 2.14 -16.44 5.86
CA GLY A 310 1.72 -17.02 7.15
C GLY A 310 2.17 -18.47 7.33
N VAL A 311 2.14 -19.28 6.27
CA VAL A 311 2.57 -20.69 6.30
C VAL A 311 4.07 -20.79 6.50
N LEU A 312 4.85 -19.92 5.86
CA LEU A 312 6.31 -19.85 5.99
C LEU A 312 6.74 -19.43 7.40
N VAL A 313 6.09 -18.44 8.00
CA VAL A 313 6.38 -18.02 9.39
C VAL A 313 6.10 -19.16 10.37
N VAL A 314 4.97 -19.86 10.23
CA VAL A 314 4.67 -21.03 11.07
C VAL A 314 5.72 -22.12 10.88
N PHE A 315 6.13 -22.40 9.65
CA PHE A 315 7.15 -23.41 9.35
C PHE A 315 8.52 -23.05 9.93
N MET A 316 8.94 -21.77 9.86
CA MET A 316 10.16 -21.28 10.47
C MET A 316 10.13 -21.39 12.00
N THR A 317 8.99 -21.04 12.61
CA THR A 317 8.82 -21.06 14.06
C THR A 317 8.88 -22.50 14.59
N VAL A 318 8.18 -23.42 13.92
CA VAL A 318 8.20 -24.86 14.24
C VAL A 318 9.59 -25.45 14.04
N SER A 319 10.29 -25.08 12.97
CA SER A 319 11.66 -25.55 12.71
C SER A 319 12.66 -25.03 13.74
N ALA A 320 12.54 -23.77 14.16
CA ALA A 320 13.37 -23.20 15.23
C ALA A 320 13.11 -23.90 16.58
N LEU A 321 11.85 -24.20 16.90
CA LEU A 321 11.45 -24.94 18.11
C LEU A 321 11.94 -26.40 18.11
N ALA A 322 11.99 -27.05 16.94
CA ALA A 322 12.48 -28.41 16.80
C ALA A 322 14.01 -28.53 17.02
N VAL A 323 14.77 -27.46 16.76
CA VAL A 323 16.23 -27.42 16.94
C VAL A 323 16.63 -27.15 18.40
N THR A 324 15.80 -26.44 19.17
CA THR A 324 16.07 -26.08 20.57
C THR A 324 16.41 -27.26 21.52
N PRO A 325 15.69 -28.41 21.53
CA PRO A 325 16.01 -29.51 22.45
C PRO A 325 17.34 -30.21 22.13
N ALA A 326 17.85 -30.11 20.89
CA ALA A 326 19.14 -30.69 20.51
C ALA A 326 20.33 -29.87 21.06
N VAL A 327 20.15 -28.56 21.26
CA VAL A 327 21.20 -27.66 21.79
C VAL A 327 21.30 -27.79 23.32
N VAL A 328 20.18 -28.05 24.01
CA VAL A 328 20.15 -28.18 25.49
C VAL A 328 20.82 -29.47 25.99
N LYS A 329 20.99 -30.50 25.14
CA LYS A 329 21.73 -31.73 25.50
C LYS A 329 23.25 -31.63 25.32
N VAL A 330 23.75 -30.56 24.70
CA VAL A 330 25.17 -30.41 24.32
C VAL A 330 25.88 -29.33 25.16
N ILE A 331 25.14 -28.56 25.96
CA ILE A 331 25.65 -27.59 26.95
C ILE A 331 25.48 -28.19 28.35
#